data_AF-A0A9P4Q083-F1
#
_entry.id   AF-A0A9P4Q083-F1
#
_cell.length_a   1.000
_cell.length_b   1.000
_cell.length_c   1.000
_cell.angle_alpha   90.00
_cell.angle_beta   90.00
_cell.angle_gamma   90.00
#
_symmetry.space_group_name_H-M   'P 1'
#
loop_
_entity.id
_entity.type
_entity.pdbx_description
1 polymer ?
#
loop_
_entity_poly.entity_id
_entity_poly.type
_entity_poly.pdbx_seq_one_letter_code
_entity_poly.pdbx_strand_id
1 'polypeptide(L)'
;MAEQPAEASSSSTPPAPSPPSQACAHCAATPDSLKQCLKCHSVSYCNRECQKAHFKTHKKECAGLAQAYVKTHEPRMASRAPPRETGKGKGIGKWEYDT
;
A
#
# COMPACT_ATOMS: atom_id res chain seq x y z
N MET A 1 59.39 -28.83 -0.49
CA MET A 1 58.28 -28.66 0.48
C MET A 1 56.99 -28.64 -0.34
N ALA A 2 56.17 -29.69 -0.32
CA ALA A 2 55.20 -30.03 0.73
C ALA A 2 54.13 -28.93 0.83
N GLU A 3 52.95 -29.10 0.22
CA GLU A 3 51.68 -29.62 0.77
C GLU A 3 50.63 -28.48 0.70
N GLN A 4 49.60 -28.58 -0.18
CA GLN A 4 48.15 -28.79 0.11
C GLN A 4 47.44 -27.63 0.87
N PRO A 5 46.10 -27.38 0.79
CA PRO A 5 45.02 -28.26 0.33
C PRO A 5 43.77 -27.62 -0.37
N ALA A 6 42.93 -28.52 -0.89
CA ALA A 6 41.45 -28.55 -0.87
C ALA A 6 40.62 -27.42 -1.52
N GLU A 7 40.11 -27.77 -2.69
CA GLU A 7 38.81 -27.33 -3.21
C GLU A 7 37.69 -27.75 -2.26
N ALA A 8 37.41 -26.91 -1.27
CA ALA A 8 36.16 -26.98 -0.53
C ALA A 8 35.04 -26.50 -1.46
N SER A 9 34.44 -27.47 -2.15
CA SER A 9 33.03 -27.42 -2.53
C SER A 9 32.21 -27.06 -1.29
N SER A 10 31.91 -25.78 -1.14
CA SER A 10 30.83 -25.31 -0.28
C SER A 10 29.91 -24.53 -1.18
N SER A 11 29.02 -25.26 -1.85
CA SER A 11 27.77 -24.71 -2.38
C SER A 11 26.98 -24.14 -1.21
N SER A 12 27.35 -22.94 -0.78
CA SER A 12 26.49 -22.09 0.03
C SER A 12 25.47 -21.51 -0.93
N THR A 13 24.44 -22.31 -1.23
CA THR A 13 23.21 -21.84 -1.83
C THR A 13 22.72 -20.66 -0.98
N PRO A 14 22.71 -19.42 -1.48
CA PRO A 14 22.12 -18.32 -0.73
C PRO A 14 20.63 -18.68 -0.49
N PRO A 15 20.10 -18.60 0.75
CA PRO A 15 18.68 -18.77 0.95
C PRO A 15 17.97 -17.72 0.09
N ALA A 16 17.08 -18.19 -0.77
CA ALA A 16 16.24 -17.37 -1.62
C ALA A 16 15.69 -16.17 -0.82
N PRO A 17 15.64 -14.96 -1.41
CA PRO A 17 15.10 -13.79 -0.72
C PRO A 17 13.64 -14.10 -0.36
N SER A 18 13.41 -14.41 0.91
CA SER A 18 12.07 -14.47 1.47
C SER A 18 11.40 -13.12 1.21
N PRO A 19 10.12 -13.10 0.81
CA PRO A 19 9.43 -11.86 0.49
C PRO A 19 9.55 -10.92 1.68
N PRO A 20 9.75 -9.60 1.46
CA PRO A 20 10.01 -8.65 2.53
C PRO A 20 8.91 -8.79 3.58
N SER A 21 9.28 -9.34 4.73
CA SER A 21 8.40 -9.57 5.86
C SER A 21 7.86 -8.21 6.28
N GLN A 22 6.65 -7.90 5.82
CA GLN A 22 6.01 -6.64 6.17
C GLN A 22 5.76 -6.70 7.67
N ALA A 23 6.58 -5.97 8.43
CA ALA A 23 6.46 -5.87 9.88
C ALA A 23 5.52 -4.71 10.24
N CYS A 24 4.90 -4.82 11.40
CA CYS A 24 4.06 -3.75 11.92
C CYS A 24 4.95 -2.55 12.29
N ALA A 25 4.70 -1.38 11.72
CA ALA A 25 5.51 -0.19 12.01
C ALA A 25 5.37 0.33 13.45
N HIS A 26 4.36 -0.15 14.21
CA HIS A 26 4.17 0.26 15.60
C HIS A 26 4.79 -0.73 16.60
N CYS A 27 4.58 -2.03 16.41
CA CYS A 27 5.00 -3.06 17.38
C CYS A 27 6.05 -4.03 16.84
N ALA A 28 6.55 -3.81 15.62
CA ALA A 28 7.50 -4.69 14.91
C ALA A 28 7.05 -6.16 14.75
N ALA A 29 5.81 -6.49 15.11
CA ALA A 29 5.27 -7.83 14.93
C ALA A 29 5.11 -8.16 13.45
N THR A 30 5.38 -9.42 13.11
CA THR A 30 5.22 -10.00 11.77
C THR A 30 4.11 -11.06 11.79
N PRO A 31 2.83 -10.67 12.05
CA PRO A 31 1.75 -11.63 11.89
C PRO A 31 1.60 -12.04 10.43
N ASP A 32 0.86 -13.12 10.16
CA ASP A 32 0.60 -13.57 8.79
C ASP A 32 -0.32 -12.58 8.02
N SER A 33 -1.20 -11.88 8.74
CA SER A 33 -2.18 -10.95 8.16
C SER A 33 -1.93 -9.51 8.62
N LEU A 34 -1.03 -8.78 7.95
CA LEU A 34 -0.90 -7.33 8.15
C LEU A 34 -1.79 -6.57 7.18
N LYS A 35 -2.38 -5.49 7.70
CA LYS A 35 -3.17 -4.55 6.91
C LYS A 35 -2.31 -3.34 6.57
N GLN A 36 -2.15 -3.08 5.28
CA GLN A 36 -1.49 -1.87 4.80
C GLN A 36 -2.35 -0.64 5.05
N CYS A 37 -1.73 0.53 5.17
CA CYS A 37 -2.46 1.78 5.28
C CYS A 37 -3.23 2.06 3.99
N LEU A 38 -4.58 2.06 4.03
CA LEU A 38 -5.45 2.29 2.86
C LEU A 38 -5.24 3.61 2.08
N LYS A 39 -4.38 4.52 2.57
CA LYS A 39 -4.16 5.84 1.98
C LYS A 39 -2.89 5.85 1.14
N CYS A 40 -1.82 5.32 1.71
CA CYS A 40 -0.50 5.33 1.10
C CYS A 40 0.02 3.96 0.70
N HIS A 41 -0.60 2.87 1.18
CA HIS A 41 -0.18 1.47 1.04
C HIS A 41 1.31 1.18 1.32
N SER A 42 2.01 2.11 1.96
CA SER A 42 3.46 2.07 2.14
C SER A 42 3.88 1.52 3.51
N VAL A 43 2.96 1.50 4.47
CA VAL A 43 3.22 1.06 5.86
C VAL A 43 2.16 0.05 6.27
N SER A 44 2.59 -1.01 6.95
CA SER A 44 1.76 -2.14 7.36
C SER A 44 1.58 -2.17 8.86
N TYR A 45 0.39 -2.58 9.31
CA TYR A 45 0.02 -2.67 10.71
C TYR A 45 -0.66 -4.01 10.99
N CYS A 46 -0.39 -4.59 12.16
CA CYS A 46 -1.09 -5.80 12.60
C CYS A 46 -2.56 -5.52 12.93
N ASN A 47 -2.85 -4.37 13.52
CA ASN A 47 -4.18 -3.99 14.00
C ASN A 47 -4.45 -2.49 13.82
N ARG A 48 -5.74 -2.12 13.88
CA ARG A 48 -6.18 -0.72 13.77
C ARG A 48 -5.67 0.16 14.92
N GLU A 49 -5.48 -0.43 16.10
CA GLU A 49 -4.90 0.26 17.27
C GLU A 49 -3.46 0.69 17.02
N CYS A 50 -2.63 -0.22 16.47
CA CYS A 50 -1.25 0.08 16.07
C CYS A 50 -1.20 1.18 15.02
N GLN A 51 -2.11 1.17 14.04
CA GLN A 51 -2.22 2.25 13.07
C GLN A 51 -2.57 3.59 13.75
N LYS A 52 -3.53 3.61 14.69
CA LYS A 52 -3.97 4.84 15.36
C LYS A 52 -2.89 5.41 16.29
N ALA A 53 -2.14 4.55 16.97
CA ALA A 53 -1.01 4.95 17.81
C ALA A 53 0.12 5.56 16.96
N HIS A 54 0.48 4.92 15.85
CA HIS A 54 1.49 5.44 14.92
C HIS A 54 0.97 6.60 14.03
N PHE A 55 -0.33 6.87 13.99
CA PHE A 55 -0.92 7.86 13.08
C PHE A 55 -0.38 9.29 13.28
N LYS A 56 -0.03 9.67 14.51
CA LYS A 56 0.46 11.03 14.80
C LYS A 56 1.79 11.33 14.09
N THR A 57 2.70 10.37 14.06
CA THR A 57 3.97 10.46 13.33
C THR A 57 3.75 10.20 11.85
N HIS A 58 3.00 9.13 11.54
CA HIS A 58 2.74 8.70 10.17
C HIS A 58 1.97 9.72 9.34
N LYS A 59 1.09 10.56 9.90
CA LYS A 59 0.23 11.48 9.12
C LYS A 59 1.03 12.40 8.19
N LYS A 60 2.20 12.87 8.64
CA LYS A 60 3.06 13.76 7.83
C LYS A 60 3.62 13.03 6.60
N GLU A 61 4.09 11.81 6.80
CA GLU A 61 4.66 10.98 5.74
C GLU A 61 3.57 10.35 4.85
N CYS A 62 2.42 10.02 5.45
CA CYS A 62 1.27 9.40 4.79
C CYS A 62 0.75 10.25 3.63
N ALA A 63 0.72 11.58 3.78
CA ALA A 63 0.31 12.47 2.70
C ALA A 63 1.23 12.39 1.48
N GLY A 64 2.56 12.41 1.70
CA GLY A 64 3.55 12.29 0.62
C GLY A 64 3.54 10.90 -0.03
N LEU A 65 3.50 9.84 0.78
CA LEU A 65 3.44 8.46 0.31
C LEU A 65 2.13 8.16 -0.44
N ALA A 66 1.01 8.74 -0.02
CA ALA A 66 -0.27 8.61 -0.74
C ALA A 66 -0.21 9.26 -2.12
N GLN A 67 0.39 10.44 -2.24
CA GLN A 67 0.59 11.08 -3.54
C GLN A 67 1.51 10.25 -4.45
N ALA A 68 2.61 9.73 -3.90
CA ALA A 68 3.52 8.85 -4.63
C ALA A 68 2.79 7.58 -5.10
N TYR A 69 1.99 6.97 -4.23
CA TYR A 69 1.18 5.80 -4.57
C TYR A 69 0.20 6.08 -5.70
N VAL A 70 -0.57 7.18 -5.65
CA VAL A 70 -1.52 7.54 -6.72
C VAL A 70 -0.81 7.86 -8.03
N LYS A 71 0.42 8.39 -7.97
CA LYS A 71 1.22 8.75 -9.15
C LYS A 71 1.80 7.53 -9.86
N THR A 72 2.22 6.50 -9.11
CA THR A 72 2.75 5.25 -9.68
C THR A 72 1.64 4.27 -10.02
N HIS A 73 0.62 4.19 -9.16
CA HIS A 73 -0.56 3.40 -9.38
C HIS A 73 -1.59 4.27 -10.10
N GLU A 74 -1.34 4.56 -11.39
CA GLU A 74 -2.30 5.28 -12.25
C GLU A 74 -3.68 4.63 -12.06
N PRO A 75 -4.62 5.28 -11.35
CA PRO A 75 -5.98 4.87 -11.53
C PRO A 75 -6.25 5.22 -12.99
N ARG A 76 -6.64 4.22 -13.80
CA ARG A 76 -7.36 4.51 -15.04
C ARG A 76 -8.58 5.31 -14.61
N MET A 77 -8.42 6.63 -14.58
CA MET A 77 -9.49 7.59 -14.40
C MET A 77 -10.50 7.14 -15.44
N ALA A 78 -11.66 6.66 -15.00
CA ALA A 78 -12.76 6.41 -15.90
C ALA A 78 -12.94 7.74 -16.63
N SER A 79 -12.45 7.80 -17.87
CA SER A 79 -12.44 9.00 -18.68
C SER A 79 -13.81 9.59 -18.50
N ARG A 80 -13.85 10.81 -17.94
CA ARG A 80 -15.09 11.58 -17.73
C ARG A 80 -15.95 11.27 -18.94
N ALA A 81 -16.99 10.45 -18.76
CA ALA A 81 -17.83 10.09 -19.87
C ALA A 81 -18.22 11.44 -20.49
N PRO A 82 -18.00 11.66 -21.80
CA PRO A 82 -18.45 12.90 -22.41
C PRO A 82 -19.91 13.07 -21.99
N PRO A 83 -20.35 14.27 -21.58
CA PRO A 83 -21.76 14.49 -21.29
C PRO A 83 -22.52 13.92 -22.47
N ARG A 84 -23.31 12.87 -22.23
CA ARG A 84 -24.14 12.27 -23.26
C ARG A 84 -25.00 13.41 -23.77
N GLU A 85 -24.75 13.85 -25.00
CA GLU A 85 -25.54 14.86 -25.70
C GLU A 85 -26.93 14.27 -25.91
N THR A 86 -27.70 14.31 -24.84
CA THR A 86 -29.09 13.88 -24.82
C THR A 86 -29.86 15.15 -25.05
N GLY A 87 -30.14 15.44 -26.31
CA GLY A 87 -31.12 16.44 -26.68
C GLY A 87 -32.48 16.06 -26.08
N LYS A 88 -32.77 16.54 -24.87
CA LYS A 88 -34.04 17.13 -24.43
C LYS A 88 -33.92 17.51 -22.96
N GLY A 89 -34.06 18.82 -22.69
CA GLY A 89 -34.10 19.34 -21.33
C GLY A 89 -35.27 18.80 -20.50
N LYS A 90 -34.93 18.29 -19.32
CA LYS A 90 -35.72 18.37 -18.07
C LYS A 90 -34.74 17.89 -16.98
N GLY A 91 -34.06 18.78 -16.28
CA GLY A 91 -34.69 19.51 -15.18
C GLY A 91 -34.53 18.68 -13.92
N ILE A 92 -33.35 18.76 -13.31
CA ILE A 92 -33.10 18.41 -11.92
C ILE A 92 -34.11 19.15 -11.02
N GLY A 93 -34.81 18.45 -10.13
CA GLY A 93 -35.68 19.14 -9.17
C GLY A 93 -36.76 18.26 -8.57
N LYS A 94 -36.37 17.37 -7.66
CA LYS A 94 -37.16 17.02 -6.47
C LYS A 94 -36.32 16.15 -5.55
N TRP A 95 -35.48 16.81 -4.75
CA TRP A 95 -35.28 16.38 -3.37
C TRP A 95 -36.55 16.80 -2.63
N GLU A 96 -37.52 15.89 -2.57
CA GLU A 96 -38.65 16.04 -1.65
C GLU A 96 -38.08 16.02 -0.24
N TYR A 97 -38.20 17.14 0.47
CA TYR A 97 -38.06 17.16 1.91
C TYR A 97 -39.46 16.94 2.49
N ASP A 98 -39.55 15.94 3.34
CA ASP A 98 -40.71 15.47 4.09
C ASP A 98 -41.21 16.56 5.06
N THR A 99 -42.35 17.20 4.74
CA THR A 99 -43.54 17.42 5.59
C THR A 99 -44.58 18.29 4.91
#